data_AF-A0A8H7EY12-F1
#
_entry.id   AF-A0A8H7EY12-F1
#
_cell.length_a   1.000
_cell.length_b   1.000
_cell.length_c   1.000
_cell.angle_alpha   90.00
_cell.angle_beta   90.00
_cell.angle_gamma   90.00
#
_symmetry.space_group_name_H-M   'P 1'
#
loop_
_entity.id
_entity.type
_entity.pdbx_description
1 polymer ?
#
loop_
_entity_poly.entity_id
_entity_poly.type
_entity_poly.pdbx_seq_one_letter_code
_entity_poly.pdbx_strand_id
1 'polypeptide(L)'
;MSTDAFGNLDIWTNILQYFKISLELDSESEAKEKRKCLLRVALLSPSLTTPALDLLWQNMTSLVPVTQVINVNLAFLPLFPVLRFTVDHGGFWTLTCPNIPNNIRRRVDKYLSRIQHLRLIIGPPKETGAVSILSMALGVNPLLPRLKSLDLDSRQWQAVGTWIYAIGTLISPSLTSISYTAVAAAQFEGVMTVQSVLS
;
A
#
# COMPACT_ATOMS: atom_id res chain seq x y z
N MET A 1 -20.91 -33.25 -9.58
CA MET A 1 -19.99 -32.16 -9.20
C MET A 1 -20.64 -30.85 -9.63
N SER A 2 -20.94 -29.98 -8.68
CA SER A 2 -21.91 -28.87 -8.78
C SER A 2 -21.44 -27.71 -9.65
N THR A 3 -22.18 -27.44 -10.72
CA THR A 3 -22.07 -26.30 -11.63
C THR A 3 -22.57 -24.97 -11.03
N ASP A 4 -23.17 -24.99 -9.83
CA ASP A 4 -23.80 -23.81 -9.20
C ASP A 4 -22.82 -22.85 -8.50
N ALA A 5 -21.55 -23.24 -8.33
CA ALA A 5 -20.55 -22.43 -7.62
C ALA A 5 -20.08 -21.21 -8.41
N PHE A 6 -20.14 -21.25 -9.75
CA PHE A 6 -19.67 -20.17 -10.61
C PHE A 6 -20.75 -19.11 -10.88
N GLY A 7 -22.01 -19.49 -11.05
CA GLY A 7 -23.09 -18.56 -11.41
C GLY A 7 -23.43 -17.53 -10.33
N ASN A 8 -23.19 -17.84 -9.05
CA ASN A 8 -23.45 -16.90 -7.95
C ASN A 8 -22.25 -16.02 -7.60
N LEU A 9 -21.04 -16.34 -8.08
CA LEU A 9 -19.83 -15.59 -7.75
C LEU A 9 -19.92 -14.15 -8.26
N ASP A 10 -20.53 -13.95 -9.42
CA ASP A 10 -20.71 -12.64 -10.04
C ASP A 10 -21.64 -11.76 -9.18
N ILE A 11 -22.72 -12.35 -8.65
CA ILE A 11 -23.65 -11.71 -7.74
C ILE A 11 -22.94 -11.35 -6.44
N TRP A 12 -22.18 -12.28 -5.85
CA TRP A 12 -21.40 -11.99 -4.64
C TRP A 12 -20.34 -10.93 -4.86
N THR A 13 -19.70 -10.91 -6.03
CA THR A 13 -18.73 -9.88 -6.40
C THR A 13 -19.41 -8.52 -6.48
N ASN A 14 -20.61 -8.44 -7.05
CA ASN A 14 -21.43 -7.23 -7.05
C ASN A 14 -21.82 -6.79 -5.63
N ILE A 15 -22.22 -7.73 -4.75
CA ILE A 15 -22.51 -7.42 -3.34
C ILE A 15 -21.25 -6.87 -2.65
N LEU A 16 -20.09 -7.45 -2.92
CA LEU A 16 -18.83 -6.99 -2.32
C LEU A 16 -18.47 -5.57 -2.77
N GLN A 17 -18.88 -5.11 -3.94
CA GLN A 17 -18.64 -3.73 -4.39
C GLN A 17 -19.28 -2.68 -3.46
N TYR A 18 -20.37 -3.00 -2.74
CA TYR A 18 -20.93 -2.08 -1.74
C TYR A 18 -19.98 -1.83 -0.56
N PHE A 19 -19.02 -2.72 -0.32
CA PHE A 19 -17.99 -2.57 0.70
C PHE A 19 -16.71 -1.92 0.17
N LYS A 20 -16.69 -1.45 -1.08
CA LYS A 20 -15.57 -0.71 -1.64
C LYS A 20 -15.30 0.52 -0.76
N ILE A 21 -14.06 0.61 -0.27
CA ILE A 21 -13.64 1.67 0.65
C ILE A 21 -13.32 2.92 -0.17
N SER A 22 -14.01 4.03 0.07
CA SER A 22 -13.66 5.32 -0.55
C SER A 22 -12.73 6.11 0.36
N LEU A 23 -11.63 6.64 -0.17
CA LEU A 23 -10.71 7.50 0.62
C LEU A 23 -11.23 8.93 0.82
N GLU A 24 -12.24 9.33 0.05
CA GLU A 24 -12.79 10.69 0.03
C GLU A 24 -14.16 10.76 0.71
N LEU A 25 -15.02 9.74 0.49
CA LEU A 25 -16.42 9.77 0.91
C LEU A 25 -16.66 9.06 2.24
N ASP A 26 -15.88 8.01 2.55
CA ASP A 26 -16.12 7.22 3.75
C ASP A 26 -15.53 7.92 4.97
N SER A 27 -16.30 8.00 6.05
CA SER A 27 -15.76 8.37 7.36
C SER A 27 -14.76 7.32 7.86
N GLU A 28 -13.88 7.69 8.79
CA GLU A 28 -12.89 6.75 9.35
C GLU A 28 -13.55 5.51 9.97
N SER A 29 -14.68 5.70 10.67
CA SER A 29 -15.44 4.61 11.28
C SER A 29 -16.06 3.69 10.23
N GLU A 30 -16.64 4.25 9.16
CA GLU A 30 -17.21 3.48 8.07
C GLU A 30 -16.15 2.68 7.31
N ALA A 31 -15.03 3.32 6.96
CA ALA A 31 -13.91 2.66 6.30
C ALA A 31 -13.35 1.51 7.16
N LYS A 32 -13.32 1.69 8.50
CA LYS A 32 -12.90 0.65 9.45
C LYS A 32 -13.87 -0.54 9.46
N GLU A 33 -15.17 -0.30 9.47
CA GLU A 33 -16.16 -1.39 9.44
C GLU A 33 -16.19 -2.11 8.09
N LYS A 34 -16.09 -1.40 6.96
CA LYS A 34 -15.94 -2.01 5.62
C LYS A 34 -14.71 -2.91 5.55
N ARG A 35 -13.55 -2.45 6.04
CA ARG A 35 -12.32 -3.26 6.13
C ARG A 35 -12.51 -4.52 6.98
N LYS A 36 -13.15 -4.41 8.15
CA LYS A 36 -13.44 -5.57 9.00
C LYS A 36 -14.35 -6.58 8.30
N CYS A 37 -15.39 -6.10 7.60
CA CYS A 37 -16.30 -6.96 6.86
C CYS A 37 -15.55 -7.72 5.75
N LEU A 38 -14.81 -7.01 4.90
CA LEU A 38 -14.00 -7.62 3.83
C LEU A 38 -12.99 -8.63 4.38
N LEU A 39 -12.34 -8.34 5.50
CA LEU A 39 -11.43 -9.26 6.15
C LEU A 39 -12.14 -10.54 6.63
N ARG A 40 -13.32 -10.40 7.26
CA ARG A 40 -14.12 -11.55 7.70
C ARG A 40 -14.53 -12.41 6.51
N VAL A 41 -15.01 -11.80 5.43
CA VAL A 41 -15.35 -12.53 4.20
C VAL A 41 -14.13 -13.28 3.65
N ALA A 42 -12.98 -12.60 3.60
CA ALA A 42 -11.76 -13.20 3.07
C ALA A 42 -11.29 -14.41 3.87
N LEU A 43 -11.50 -14.40 5.19
CA LEU A 43 -11.11 -15.48 6.11
C LEU A 43 -12.13 -16.63 6.16
N LEU A 44 -13.43 -16.33 6.00
CA LEU A 44 -14.50 -17.31 6.18
C LEU A 44 -14.93 -18.00 4.89
N SER A 45 -14.73 -17.38 3.73
CA SER A 45 -15.23 -17.91 2.45
C SER A 45 -14.12 -18.05 1.42
N PRO A 46 -13.65 -19.28 1.14
CA PRO A 46 -12.56 -19.54 0.20
C PRO A 46 -12.82 -19.03 -1.23
N SER A 47 -14.08 -19.06 -1.69
CA SER A 47 -14.47 -18.59 -3.01
C SER A 47 -14.46 -17.06 -3.12
N LEU A 48 -14.62 -16.35 -2.01
CA LEU A 48 -14.65 -14.89 -1.95
C LEU A 48 -13.34 -14.27 -1.44
N THR A 49 -12.35 -15.09 -1.06
CA THR A 49 -11.07 -14.61 -0.55
C THR A 49 -10.38 -13.66 -1.51
N THR A 50 -10.28 -14.03 -2.79
CA THR A 50 -9.63 -13.20 -3.80
C THR A 50 -10.33 -11.86 -4.01
N PRO A 51 -11.64 -11.80 -4.34
CA PRO A 51 -12.32 -10.52 -4.57
C PRO A 51 -12.41 -9.65 -3.31
N ALA A 52 -12.56 -10.25 -2.12
CA ALA A 52 -12.57 -9.48 -0.88
C ALA A 52 -11.20 -8.86 -0.58
N LEU A 53 -10.11 -9.59 -0.81
CA LEU A 53 -8.75 -9.04 -0.69
C LEU A 53 -8.45 -8.00 -1.78
N ASP A 54 -9.00 -8.15 -2.99
CA ASP A 54 -8.83 -7.13 -4.03
C ASP A 54 -9.41 -5.80 -3.58
N LEU A 55 -10.64 -5.80 -3.05
CA LEU A 55 -11.28 -4.59 -2.52
C LEU A 55 -10.60 -4.04 -1.27
N LEU A 56 -10.12 -4.92 -0.38
CA LEU A 56 -9.45 -4.53 0.86
C LEU A 56 -8.15 -3.76 0.58
N TRP A 57 -7.39 -4.19 -0.43
CA TRP A 57 -6.09 -3.62 -0.79
C TRP A 57 -6.17 -2.59 -1.92
N GLN A 58 -7.33 -2.42 -2.57
CA GLN A 58 -7.47 -1.50 -3.71
C GLN A 58 -7.13 -0.05 -3.34
N ASN A 59 -7.62 0.39 -2.17
CA ASN A 59 -7.56 1.77 -1.69
C ASN A 59 -6.81 1.83 -0.36
N MET A 60 -5.53 2.20 -0.41
CA MET A 60 -4.63 2.17 0.73
C MET A 60 -4.24 3.59 1.17
N THR A 61 -4.05 3.75 2.48
CA THR A 61 -3.49 4.98 3.08
C THR A 61 -2.08 4.79 3.63
N SER A 62 -1.56 3.56 3.58
CA SER A 62 -0.29 3.14 4.17
C SER A 62 0.23 1.89 3.48
N LEU A 63 1.55 1.82 3.26
CA LEU A 63 2.23 0.60 2.80
C LEU A 63 2.84 -0.22 3.94
N VAL A 64 2.71 0.23 5.19
CA VAL A 64 3.17 -0.51 6.37
C VAL A 64 2.58 -1.93 6.43
N PRO A 65 1.31 -2.19 6.09
CA PRO A 65 0.80 -3.56 6.06
C PRO A 65 1.56 -4.49 5.10
N VAL A 66 2.16 -3.97 4.02
CA VAL A 66 2.97 -4.78 3.09
C VAL A 66 4.27 -5.23 3.75
N THR A 67 4.88 -4.38 4.59
CA THR A 67 6.09 -4.77 5.34
C THR A 67 5.80 -5.92 6.30
N GLN A 68 4.57 -6.00 6.82
CA GLN A 68 4.12 -7.13 7.63
C GLN A 68 3.96 -8.41 6.80
N VAL A 69 3.44 -8.33 5.56
CA VAL A 69 3.34 -9.50 4.65
C VAL A 69 4.70 -10.13 4.37
N ILE A 70 5.75 -9.31 4.25
CA ILE A 70 7.15 -9.78 4.10
C ILE A 70 7.59 -10.60 5.31
N ASN A 71 7.19 -10.18 6.52
CA ASN A 71 7.59 -10.83 7.77
C ASN A 71 6.82 -12.12 8.08
N VAL A 72 5.76 -12.45 7.34
CA VAL A 72 4.92 -13.64 7.60
C VAL A 72 5.55 -14.94 7.11
N ASN A 73 5.52 -15.97 7.95
CA ASN A 73 5.96 -17.35 7.64
C ASN A 73 7.44 -17.46 7.23
N LEU A 74 8.31 -16.69 7.90
CA LEU A 74 9.76 -16.81 7.77
C LEU A 74 10.23 -18.08 8.49
N ALA A 75 10.31 -19.19 7.75
CA ALA A 75 10.76 -20.48 8.28
C ALA A 75 12.22 -20.45 8.80
N PHE A 76 13.04 -19.50 8.33
CA PHE A 76 14.49 -19.48 8.58
C PHE A 76 14.93 -18.60 9.77
N LEU A 77 14.11 -17.65 10.23
CA LEU A 77 14.46 -16.71 11.31
C LEU A 77 13.21 -16.28 12.10
N PRO A 78 12.58 -17.16 12.90
CA PRO A 78 11.39 -16.80 13.68
C PRO A 78 11.66 -15.69 14.73
N LEU A 79 12.93 -15.42 15.05
CA LEU A 79 13.35 -14.45 16.05
C LEU A 79 13.64 -13.04 15.49
N PHE A 80 13.81 -12.90 14.16
CA PHE A 80 14.20 -11.62 13.56
C PHE A 80 13.34 -11.30 12.32
N PRO A 81 12.47 -10.27 12.39
CA PRO A 81 11.72 -9.81 11.22
C PRO A 81 12.68 -9.28 10.14
N VAL A 82 12.38 -9.55 8.87
CA VAL A 82 13.14 -9.05 7.71
C VAL A 82 13.09 -7.53 7.65
N LEU A 83 11.91 -6.95 7.88
CA LEU A 83 11.69 -5.52 7.97
C LEU A 83 11.25 -5.12 9.36
N ARG A 84 11.94 -4.17 9.98
CA ARG A 84 11.57 -3.65 11.31
C ARG A 84 11.63 -2.14 11.33
N PHE A 85 10.58 -1.53 11.88
CA PHE A 85 10.57 -0.13 12.25
C PHE A 85 10.98 0.02 13.72
N THR A 86 11.94 0.90 13.98
CA THR A 86 12.42 1.24 15.31
C THR A 86 12.18 2.72 15.54
N VAL A 87 11.68 3.11 16.72
CA VAL A 87 11.34 4.51 17.05
C VAL A 87 12.55 5.31 17.50
N ASP A 88 13.66 4.63 17.83
CA ASP A 88 14.91 5.24 18.26
C ASP A 88 15.40 6.29 17.25
N HIS A 89 15.95 7.38 17.76
CA HIS A 89 16.50 8.49 16.96
C HIS A 89 15.54 9.09 15.91
N GLY A 90 14.24 9.17 16.23
CA GLY A 90 13.26 9.80 15.35
C GLY A 90 12.63 8.86 14.33
N GLY A 91 12.85 7.54 14.44
CA GLY A 91 12.11 6.55 13.68
C GLY A 91 12.77 6.16 12.37
N PHE A 92 13.18 4.89 12.23
CA PHE A 92 13.76 4.38 11.00
C PHE A 92 13.39 2.93 10.72
N TRP A 93 13.41 2.56 9.43
CA TRP A 93 13.26 1.19 8.98
C TRP A 93 14.62 0.51 8.83
N THR A 94 14.67 -0.77 9.18
CA THR A 94 15.83 -1.64 9.03
C THR A 94 15.48 -2.85 8.20
N LEU A 95 16.38 -3.22 7.29
CA LEU A 95 16.36 -4.45 6.51
C LEU A 95 17.42 -5.37 7.09
N THR A 96 17.01 -6.45 7.75
CA THR A 96 17.93 -7.40 8.41
C THR A 96 18.43 -8.48 7.46
N CYS A 97 17.67 -8.78 6.41
CA CYS A 97 18.02 -9.79 5.42
C CYS A 97 18.00 -9.17 4.00
N PRO A 98 19.16 -8.97 3.35
CA PRO A 98 19.22 -8.32 2.05
C PRO A 98 18.61 -9.18 0.92
N ASN A 99 18.63 -10.51 1.08
CA ASN A 99 18.11 -11.44 0.07
C ASN A 99 16.74 -11.97 0.48
N ILE A 100 15.68 -11.30 0.02
CA ILE A 100 14.31 -11.78 0.21
C ILE A 100 14.06 -13.03 -0.66
N PRO A 101 13.65 -14.17 -0.08
CA PRO A 101 13.29 -15.37 -0.82
C PRO A 101 12.22 -15.15 -1.90
N ASN A 102 12.35 -15.84 -3.03
CA ASN A 102 11.45 -15.70 -4.20
C ASN A 102 9.97 -15.99 -3.89
N ASN A 103 9.68 -16.91 -2.96
CA ASN A 103 8.31 -17.20 -2.53
C ASN A 103 7.67 -16.03 -1.76
N ILE A 104 8.46 -15.29 -0.98
CA ILE A 104 8.01 -14.08 -0.27
C ILE A 104 7.81 -12.95 -1.28
N ARG A 105 8.78 -12.75 -2.19
CA ARG A 105 8.66 -11.78 -3.29
C ARG A 105 7.36 -11.98 -4.08
N ARG A 106 7.11 -13.19 -4.59
CA ARG A 106 5.86 -13.51 -5.32
C ARG A 106 4.59 -13.26 -4.51
N ARG A 107 4.64 -13.49 -3.18
CA ARG A 107 3.50 -13.20 -2.31
C ARG A 107 3.26 -11.70 -2.22
N VAL A 108 4.32 -10.93 -2.00
CA VAL A 108 4.26 -9.47 -1.87
C VAL A 108 3.80 -8.81 -3.16
N ASP A 109 4.29 -9.28 -4.31
CA ASP A 109 3.88 -8.82 -5.64
C ASP A 109 2.35 -8.98 -5.85
N LYS A 110 1.76 -10.06 -5.33
CA LYS A 110 0.30 -10.27 -5.36
C LYS A 110 -0.49 -9.26 -4.54
N TYR A 111 0.09 -8.66 -3.50
CA TYR A 111 -0.58 -7.62 -2.72
C TYR A 111 -0.32 -6.23 -3.31
N LEU A 112 0.93 -5.94 -3.69
CA LEU A 112 1.31 -4.67 -4.34
C LEU A 112 0.52 -4.44 -5.64
N SER A 113 0.29 -5.48 -6.44
CA SER A 113 -0.50 -5.40 -7.67
C SER A 113 -2.00 -5.15 -7.46
N ARG A 114 -2.53 -5.31 -6.24
CA ARG A 114 -3.95 -5.01 -5.93
C ARG A 114 -4.17 -3.53 -5.68
N ILE A 115 -3.14 -2.81 -5.25
CA ILE A 115 -3.21 -1.39 -4.90
C ILE A 115 -3.38 -0.57 -6.18
N GLN A 116 -4.50 0.14 -6.28
CA GLN A 116 -4.84 1.01 -7.41
C GLN A 116 -4.90 2.48 -7.00
N HIS A 117 -5.27 2.76 -5.75
CA HIS A 117 -5.29 4.11 -5.22
C HIS A 117 -4.49 4.13 -3.90
N LEU A 118 -3.50 5.00 -3.84
CA LEU A 118 -2.68 5.19 -2.66
C LEU A 118 -2.78 6.65 -2.24
N ARG A 119 -3.17 6.88 -0.98
CA ARG A 119 -2.97 8.17 -0.30
C ARG A 119 -1.82 8.05 0.67
N LEU A 120 -0.78 8.87 0.52
CA LEU A 120 0.41 8.82 1.35
C LEU A 120 0.57 10.11 2.14
N ILE A 121 0.65 9.99 3.47
CA ILE A 121 0.94 11.12 4.35
C ILE A 121 2.47 11.31 4.38
N ILE A 122 2.93 12.43 3.85
CA ILE A 122 4.33 12.86 3.85
C ILE A 122 4.59 13.57 5.18
N GLY A 123 5.49 12.99 5.98
CA GLY A 123 5.89 13.52 7.28
C GLY A 123 6.28 12.41 8.24
N PRO A 124 5.35 11.53 8.64
CA PRO A 124 5.64 10.43 9.54
C PRO A 124 6.73 9.49 8.98
N PRO A 125 7.86 9.31 9.69
CA PRO A 125 9.02 8.54 9.20
C PRO A 125 8.67 7.07 8.93
N LYS A 126 7.66 6.56 9.62
CA LYS A 126 7.16 5.20 9.43
C LYS A 126 6.50 5.02 8.07
N GLU A 127 5.68 5.96 7.63
CA GLU A 127 4.91 5.85 6.38
C GLU A 127 5.80 6.12 5.17
N THR A 128 6.54 7.23 5.20
CA THR A 128 7.47 7.59 4.13
C THR A 128 8.59 6.57 3.99
N GLY A 129 9.15 6.11 5.12
CA GLY A 129 10.20 5.10 5.12
C GLY A 129 9.73 3.71 4.69
N ALA A 130 8.43 3.39 4.82
CA ALA A 130 7.89 2.11 4.36
C ALA A 130 8.01 1.97 2.83
N VAL A 131 7.77 3.05 2.08
CA VAL A 131 7.94 3.04 0.61
C VAL A 131 9.40 2.78 0.25
N SER A 132 10.32 3.54 0.85
CA SER A 132 11.76 3.44 0.57
C SER A 132 12.31 2.05 0.90
N ILE A 133 11.96 1.50 2.07
CA ILE A 133 12.47 0.20 2.49
C ILE A 133 11.88 -0.94 1.65
N LEU A 134 10.62 -0.83 1.22
CA LEU A 134 10.01 -1.80 0.31
C LEU A 134 10.67 -1.77 -1.06
N SER A 135 10.90 -0.58 -1.62
CA SER A 135 11.62 -0.44 -2.88
C SER A 135 13.03 -1.01 -2.79
N MET A 136 13.74 -0.77 -1.68
CA MET A 136 15.09 -1.30 -1.47
C MET A 136 15.08 -2.82 -1.33
N ALA A 137 14.18 -3.36 -0.50
CA ALA A 137 14.16 -4.79 -0.18
C ALA A 137 13.70 -5.65 -1.36
N LEU A 138 12.81 -5.11 -2.21
CA LEU A 138 12.33 -5.80 -3.40
C LEU A 138 13.17 -5.46 -4.63
N GLY A 139 13.85 -4.30 -4.68
CA GLY A 139 14.60 -3.90 -5.87
C GLY A 139 13.74 -3.81 -7.13
N VAL A 140 12.48 -3.41 -6.99
CA VAL A 140 11.51 -3.28 -8.09
C VAL A 140 11.10 -1.82 -8.26
N ASN A 141 10.99 -1.39 -9.51
CA ASN A 141 10.44 -0.10 -9.90
C ASN A 141 9.62 -0.30 -11.19
N PRO A 142 8.31 -0.01 -11.22
CA PRO A 142 7.50 0.54 -10.13
C PRO A 142 7.17 -0.47 -9.02
N LEU A 143 7.15 0.00 -7.78
CA LEU A 143 6.72 -0.75 -6.60
C LEU A 143 5.23 -1.13 -6.67
N LEU A 144 4.40 -0.26 -7.25
CA LEU A 144 2.95 -0.43 -7.38
C LEU A 144 2.53 -0.52 -8.86
N PRO A 145 2.68 -1.69 -9.51
CA PRO A 145 2.56 -1.79 -10.97
C PRO A 145 1.16 -1.48 -11.52
N ARG A 146 0.11 -1.47 -10.69
CA ARG A 146 -1.27 -1.15 -11.08
C ARG A 146 -1.83 0.12 -10.45
N LEU A 147 -0.95 0.97 -9.90
CA LEU A 147 -1.37 2.25 -9.33
C LEU A 147 -1.99 3.14 -10.41
N LYS A 148 -3.20 3.63 -10.16
CA LYS A 148 -3.98 4.54 -11.02
C LYS A 148 -4.08 5.95 -10.44
N SER A 149 -4.11 6.06 -9.11
CA SER A 149 -4.21 7.33 -8.40
C SER A 149 -3.20 7.38 -7.26
N LEU A 150 -2.44 8.46 -7.19
CA LEU A 150 -1.52 8.76 -6.09
C LEU A 150 -1.92 10.10 -5.47
N ASP A 151 -2.32 10.09 -4.20
CA ASP A 151 -2.60 11.30 -3.43
C ASP A 151 -1.49 11.51 -2.40
N LEU A 152 -0.87 12.69 -2.41
CA LEU A 152 0.26 13.04 -1.56
C LEU A 152 -0.19 14.11 -0.56
N ASP A 153 -0.33 13.73 0.70
CA ASP A 153 -0.73 14.63 1.78
C ASP A 153 0.51 15.11 2.55
N SER A 154 0.95 16.33 2.26
CA SER A 154 2.12 16.97 2.86
C SER A 154 1.77 17.97 3.98
N ARG A 155 0.54 17.92 4.52
CA ARG A 155 0.13 18.86 5.59
C ARG A 155 1.00 18.79 6.84
N GLN A 156 1.62 17.63 7.09
CA GLN A 156 2.49 17.37 8.24
C GLN A 156 3.97 17.48 7.90
N TRP A 157 4.29 18.05 6.74
CA TRP A 157 5.66 18.12 6.26
C TRP A 157 6.46 19.17 7.03
N GLN A 158 7.54 18.73 7.68
CA GLN A 158 8.40 19.59 8.52
C GLN A 158 9.86 19.71 8.02
N ALA A 159 10.29 18.94 7.01
CA ALA A 159 11.69 18.97 6.54
C ALA A 159 11.90 18.39 5.13
N VAL A 160 12.74 19.04 4.32
CA VAL A 160 13.14 18.60 2.97
C VAL A 160 14.12 17.41 3.07
N GLY A 161 13.77 16.23 2.55
CA GLY A 161 14.73 15.12 2.43
C GLY A 161 14.14 13.72 2.23
N THR A 162 14.78 12.92 1.35
CA THR A 162 14.59 11.47 1.06
C THR A 162 13.25 10.95 0.51
N TRP A 163 12.15 11.69 0.61
CA TRP A 163 10.83 11.23 0.10
C TRP A 163 10.70 11.26 -1.43
N ILE A 164 11.51 12.06 -2.12
CA ILE A 164 11.50 12.19 -3.59
C ILE A 164 11.82 10.85 -4.27
N TYR A 165 12.87 10.17 -3.79
CA TYR A 165 13.23 8.83 -4.27
C TYR A 165 12.12 7.82 -4.00
N ALA A 166 11.45 7.93 -2.86
CA ALA A 166 10.32 7.07 -2.53
C ALA A 166 9.17 7.26 -3.53
N ILE A 167 8.82 8.49 -3.88
CA ILE A 167 7.79 8.79 -4.89
C ILE A 167 8.17 8.27 -6.26
N GLY A 168 9.43 8.43 -6.68
CA GLY A 168 9.89 7.91 -7.97
C GLY A 168 9.61 6.42 -8.15
N THR A 169 9.65 5.63 -7.05
CA THR A 169 9.35 4.19 -7.08
C THR A 169 7.85 3.88 -7.16
N LEU A 170 6.98 4.86 -6.89
CA LEU A 170 5.53 4.72 -6.95
C LEU A 170 4.96 5.08 -8.32
N ILE A 171 5.72 5.77 -9.18
CA ILE A 171 5.27 6.16 -10.51
C ILE A 171 5.15 4.93 -11.39
N SER A 172 3.92 4.48 -11.56
CA SER A 172 3.56 3.35 -12.41
C SER A 172 3.16 3.81 -13.81
N PRO A 173 3.41 3.01 -14.86
CA PRO A 173 2.86 3.23 -16.20
C PRO A 173 1.32 3.28 -16.23
N SER A 174 0.64 2.73 -15.21
CA SER A 174 -0.82 2.76 -15.09
C SER A 174 -1.38 4.02 -14.43
N LEU A 175 -0.49 4.94 -14.00
CA LEU A 175 -0.87 6.10 -13.21
C LEU A 175 -1.60 7.13 -14.07
N THR A 176 -2.85 7.42 -13.70
CA THR A 176 -3.73 8.35 -14.43
C THR A 176 -3.97 9.65 -13.68
N SER A 177 -3.73 9.68 -12.37
CA SER A 177 -3.99 10.84 -11.52
C SER A 177 -2.92 10.95 -10.43
N ILE A 178 -2.41 12.16 -10.25
CA ILE A 178 -1.58 12.55 -9.12
C ILE A 178 -2.22 13.78 -8.50
N SER A 179 -2.59 13.69 -7.23
CA SER A 179 -3.05 14.81 -6.43
C SER A 179 -2.05 15.10 -5.32
N TYR A 180 -1.98 16.37 -4.94
CA TYR A 180 -1.09 16.84 -3.89
C TYR A 180 -1.83 17.83 -3.01
N THR A 181 -1.73 17.62 -1.70
CA THR A 181 -2.29 18.49 -0.67
C THR A 181 -1.15 19.04 0.17
N ALA A 182 -1.04 20.36 0.26
CA ALA A 182 -0.03 21.06 1.06
C ALA A 182 -0.59 22.24 1.84
N VAL A 183 0.13 22.63 2.89
CA VAL A 183 -0.02 23.97 3.49
C VAL A 183 0.61 24.99 2.55
N ALA A 184 0.09 26.23 2.51
CA ALA A 184 0.55 27.29 1.60
C ALA A 184 2.07 27.52 1.58
N ALA A 185 2.77 27.33 2.71
CA ALA A 185 4.23 27.46 2.82
C ALA A 185 5.03 26.36 2.08
N ALA A 186 4.42 25.21 1.80
CA ALA A 186 5.04 24.03 1.18
C ALA A 186 4.62 23.80 -0.28
N GLN A 187 3.67 24.59 -0.80
CA GLN A 187 3.14 24.42 -2.15
C GLN A 187 4.22 24.54 -3.24
N PHE A 188 5.14 25.49 -3.10
CA PHE A 188 6.14 25.76 -4.14
C PHE A 188 7.16 24.62 -4.27
N GLU A 189 7.66 24.08 -3.15
CA GLU A 189 8.58 22.94 -3.17
C GLU A 189 7.89 21.63 -3.55
N GLY A 190 6.64 21.44 -3.14
CA GLY A 190 5.84 20.27 -3.55
C GLY A 190 5.62 20.19 -5.06
N VAL A 191 5.22 21.31 -5.69
CA VAL A 191 5.02 21.39 -7.14
C VAL A 191 6.33 21.17 -7.89
N MET A 192 7.42 21.82 -7.47
CA MET A 192 8.74 21.63 -8.08
C MET A 192 9.24 20.18 -7.97
N THR A 193 8.95 19.52 -6.84
CA THR A 193 9.33 18.12 -6.62
C THR A 193 8.51 17.16 -7.48
N VAL A 194 7.20 17.36 -7.60
CA VAL A 194 6.38 16.51 -8.46
C VAL A 194 6.77 16.71 -9.93
N GLN A 195 7.03 17.95 -10.35
CA GLN A 195 7.51 18.25 -11.71
C GLN A 195 8.88 17.62 -12.00
N SER A 196 9.82 17.62 -11.05
CA SER A 196 11.14 17.04 -11.26
C SER A 196 11.16 15.51 -11.31
N VAL A 197 10.18 14.84 -10.72
CA VAL A 197 10.04 13.37 -10.80
C VAL A 197 9.28 12.94 -12.07
N LEU A 198 8.49 13.83 -12.66
CA LEU A 198 7.71 13.57 -13.88
C LEU A 198 8.39 14.02 -15.18
N SER A 199 9.52 14.74 -15.10
CA SER A 199 10.33 15.19 -16.26
C SER A 199 11.48 14.23 -16.55
#